data_AF-A0A972TLR8-F1
#
_entry.id   AF-A0A972TLR8-F1
#
_cell.length_a   1.000
_cell.length_b   1.000
_cell.length_c   1.000
_cell.angle_alpha   90.00
_cell.angle_beta   90.00
_cell.angle_gamma   90.00
#
_symmetry.space_group_name_H-M   'P 1'
#
loop_
_entity.id
_entity.type
_entity.pdbx_description
1 polymer ?
#
loop_
_entity_poly.entity_id
_entity_poly.type
_entity_poly.pdbx_seq_one_letter_code
_entity_poly.pdbx_strand_id
1 'polypeptide(L)'
;VILNDEAHHIHDPRMAWFKSIEDIHNRLNHKDKFLSLQVDVTATPKHNNGAIFVQTVCDYPLVEAISQNVVKHPVLPDEASRTKLSERQSSKFTEKYADYLNLGIEEWRKASAEHEKLNKKAILFVMTDDTKNCDDVAAYMETTYPELKDAVLVIHTKNNGEISESVSGKKEDELKELRKQANEIDGWDSRYKAIISVMMLKEGWDVRNVTTIVGLRAYGAPSNILPEQTLGRGLRKMYPGHDTKEYVSVVGTDAFMDFVDSIQSEGVELERKAMGEGTQPKTPIIVEVDNENTSKDIEKLDIQIPVLTPRVYREYKNLDSLDVRRFGHQKVLYLQFSEDQQREIVFRDITTGQISHTTMLDSSGVSDCRSVIGYFAQTIKNDLKLVGGYDVLYGKVKTFIRDELFDKPVDLDSLNTLRNLSELQANKTLVETFKKQINALTVKDKGDTEIRDYIKLRKTRPFVAKEQAYIIPKKSVFNKMIGDSHLELEFAAFLEKCDDIISYVKNYFAVGFKIDYVNADGNISNYYPDFIVKVSENEIYIVETKGQEELDVPLKMERLKQWCDDINNAQANIRYDFVYVDEESFKKYNPTTFKSLVDSFREYKE
;
A
#
# COMPACT_ATOMS: atom_id res chain seq x y z
N VAL A 1 -4.24 -19.48 -25.78
CA VAL A 1 -4.59 -18.10 -25.35
C VAL A 1 -3.44 -17.19 -25.73
N ILE A 2 -3.74 -16.02 -26.27
CA ILE A 2 -2.77 -14.95 -26.55
C ILE A 2 -3.11 -13.78 -25.65
N LEU A 3 -2.08 -13.17 -25.05
CA LEU A 3 -2.18 -11.93 -24.30
C LEU A 3 -1.26 -10.93 -24.98
N ASN A 4 -1.82 -9.83 -25.47
CA ASN A 4 -1.06 -8.76 -26.10
C ASN A 4 -1.00 -7.57 -25.14
N ASP A 5 0.22 -7.11 -24.86
CA ASP A 5 0.46 -5.86 -24.14
C ASP A 5 0.63 -4.71 -25.14
N GLU A 6 0.33 -3.49 -24.71
CA GLU A 6 0.34 -2.27 -25.53
C GLU A 6 -0.40 -2.40 -26.88
N ALA A 7 -1.56 -3.03 -26.86
CA ALA A 7 -2.24 -3.49 -28.06
C ALA A 7 -2.77 -2.39 -29.01
N HIS A 8 -2.76 -1.11 -28.60
CA HIS A 8 -3.15 0.00 -29.46
C HIS A 8 -2.34 0.10 -30.77
N HIS A 9 -1.16 -0.52 -30.83
CA HIS A 9 -0.32 -0.56 -32.03
C HIS A 9 -0.56 -1.77 -32.95
N ILE A 10 -1.29 -2.81 -32.52
CA ILE A 10 -1.35 -4.09 -33.24
C ILE A 10 -2.62 -4.32 -34.06
N HIS A 11 -3.47 -3.29 -34.19
CA HIS A 11 -4.75 -3.38 -34.91
C HIS A 11 -4.67 -3.03 -36.40
N ASP A 12 -3.48 -2.90 -37.00
CA ASP A 12 -3.34 -2.82 -38.46
C ASP A 12 -3.24 -4.25 -39.05
N PRO A 13 -4.24 -4.72 -39.82
CA PRO A 13 -4.25 -6.08 -40.39
C PRO A 13 -3.07 -6.37 -41.33
N ARG A 14 -2.34 -5.34 -41.77
CA ARG A 14 -1.15 -5.48 -42.63
C ARG A 14 0.11 -5.84 -41.83
N MET A 15 0.08 -5.74 -40.51
CA MET A 15 1.23 -6.04 -39.66
C MET A 15 1.58 -7.53 -39.69
N ALA A 16 2.89 -7.81 -39.66
CA ALA A 16 3.41 -9.17 -39.55
C ALA A 16 2.93 -9.88 -38.28
N TRP A 17 2.60 -9.12 -37.22
CA TRP A 17 2.04 -9.65 -35.98
C TRP A 17 0.70 -10.37 -36.19
N PHE A 18 -0.24 -9.74 -36.91
CA PHE A 18 -1.54 -10.33 -37.18
C PHE A 18 -1.42 -11.65 -37.96
N LYS A 19 -0.55 -11.66 -38.99
CA LYS A 19 -0.22 -12.86 -39.75
C LYS A 19 0.43 -13.94 -38.88
N SER A 20 1.24 -13.56 -37.90
CA SER A 20 1.89 -14.51 -37.00
C SER A 20 0.86 -15.20 -36.09
N ILE A 21 -0.12 -14.46 -35.58
CA ILE A 21 -1.24 -15.01 -34.81
C ILE A 21 -2.07 -15.97 -35.67
N GLU A 22 -2.38 -15.56 -36.90
CA GLU A 22 -3.09 -16.39 -37.88
C GLU A 22 -2.32 -17.68 -38.19
N ASP A 23 -1.01 -17.60 -38.43
CA ASP A 23 -0.15 -18.75 -38.65
C ASP A 23 -0.10 -19.70 -37.44
N ILE A 24 -0.03 -19.15 -36.22
CA ILE A 24 -0.09 -19.94 -34.98
C ILE A 24 -1.43 -20.68 -34.92
N HIS A 25 -2.54 -19.99 -35.18
CA HIS A 25 -3.88 -20.60 -35.19
C HIS A 25 -3.99 -21.72 -36.23
N ASN A 26 -3.54 -21.46 -37.47
CA ASN A 26 -3.58 -22.45 -38.55
C ASN A 26 -2.73 -23.69 -38.25
N ARG A 27 -1.54 -23.52 -37.64
CA ARG A 27 -0.70 -24.64 -37.20
C ARG A 27 -1.33 -25.45 -36.06
N LEU A 28 -2.10 -24.81 -35.19
CA LEU A 28 -2.86 -25.50 -34.15
C LEU A 28 -4.00 -26.31 -34.77
N ASN A 29 -4.70 -25.78 -35.78
CA ASN A 29 -5.78 -26.47 -36.48
C ASN A 29 -5.31 -27.78 -37.11
N HIS A 30 -4.07 -27.85 -37.63
CA HIS A 30 -3.47 -29.09 -38.13
C HIS A 30 -3.27 -30.18 -37.06
N LYS A 31 -3.42 -29.84 -35.77
CA LYS A 31 -3.30 -30.73 -34.62
C LYS A 31 -4.63 -30.89 -33.86
N ASP A 32 -5.77 -30.60 -34.49
CA ASP A 32 -7.11 -30.57 -33.89
C ASP A 32 -7.18 -29.68 -32.63
N LYS A 33 -6.43 -28.57 -32.63
CA LYS A 33 -6.40 -27.54 -31.57
C LYS A 33 -6.69 -26.18 -32.18
N PHE A 34 -7.02 -25.19 -31.35
CA PHE A 34 -7.25 -23.81 -31.80
C PHE A 34 -6.82 -22.79 -30.73
N LEU A 35 -6.63 -21.53 -31.12
CA LEU A 35 -6.49 -20.43 -30.17
C LEU A 35 -7.86 -20.12 -29.55
N SER A 36 -8.02 -20.40 -28.26
CA SER A 36 -9.31 -20.24 -27.57
C SER A 36 -9.63 -18.82 -27.14
N LEU A 37 -8.64 -17.93 -27.05
CA LEU A 37 -8.82 -16.55 -26.57
C LEU A 37 -7.62 -15.68 -26.99
N GLN A 38 -7.89 -14.44 -27.35
CA GLN A 38 -6.93 -13.35 -27.45
C GLN A 38 -7.42 -12.21 -26.55
N VAL A 39 -6.57 -11.73 -25.65
CA VAL A 39 -6.85 -10.57 -24.79
C VAL A 39 -5.82 -9.49 -25.09
N ASP A 40 -6.32 -8.29 -25.33
CA ASP A 40 -5.52 -7.12 -25.65
C ASP A 40 -5.59 -6.17 -24.44
N VAL A 41 -4.44 -5.76 -23.91
CA VAL A 41 -4.35 -4.74 -22.86
C VAL A 41 -3.61 -3.52 -23.39
N THR A 42 -4.10 -2.32 -23.06
CA THR A 42 -3.45 -1.07 -23.45
C THR A 42 -3.92 0.09 -22.59
N ALA A 43 -3.03 1.06 -22.34
CA ALA A 43 -3.37 2.30 -21.65
C ALA A 43 -4.07 3.34 -22.56
N THR A 44 -4.09 3.12 -23.89
CA THR A 44 -4.67 4.08 -24.85
C THR A 44 -5.61 3.37 -25.84
N PRO A 45 -6.83 2.97 -25.42
CA PRO A 45 -7.74 2.16 -26.23
C PRO A 45 -8.49 2.98 -27.31
N LYS A 46 -7.85 4.00 -27.88
CA LYS A 46 -8.45 4.95 -28.82
C LYS A 46 -7.91 4.76 -30.24
N HIS A 47 -8.80 4.80 -31.22
CA HIS A 47 -8.46 4.93 -32.64
C HIS A 47 -7.84 6.31 -32.93
N ASN A 48 -7.22 6.49 -34.11
CA ASN A 48 -6.66 7.77 -34.55
C ASN A 48 -7.68 8.92 -34.64
N ASN A 49 -8.97 8.61 -34.67
CA ASN A 49 -10.07 9.57 -34.65
C ASN A 49 -10.62 9.85 -33.22
N GLY A 50 -9.98 9.30 -32.18
CA GLY A 50 -10.36 9.46 -30.78
C GLY A 50 -11.42 8.48 -30.26
N ALA A 51 -12.05 7.66 -31.11
CA ALA A 51 -13.08 6.71 -30.69
C ALA A 51 -12.46 5.49 -29.96
N ILE A 52 -13.10 5.04 -28.87
CA ILE A 52 -12.68 3.82 -28.16
C ILE A 52 -12.90 2.58 -29.04
N PHE A 53 -12.02 1.58 -28.92
CA PHE A 53 -12.20 0.30 -29.60
C PHE A 53 -13.54 -0.35 -29.24
N VAL A 54 -14.29 -0.79 -30.25
CA VAL A 54 -15.63 -1.39 -30.07
C VAL A 54 -15.57 -2.68 -29.25
N GLN A 55 -14.42 -3.34 -29.23
CA GLN A 55 -14.15 -4.61 -28.54
C GLN A 55 -13.72 -4.43 -27.08
N THR A 56 -13.69 -3.21 -26.53
CA THR A 56 -13.34 -2.97 -25.12
C THR A 56 -14.34 -3.64 -24.19
N VAL A 57 -13.90 -4.65 -23.44
CA VAL A 57 -14.72 -5.41 -22.49
C VAL A 57 -14.64 -4.88 -21.05
N CYS A 58 -13.57 -4.16 -20.74
CA CYS A 58 -13.31 -3.55 -19.44
C CYS A 58 -12.42 -2.32 -19.67
N ASP A 59 -12.70 -1.24 -18.97
CA ASP A 59 -11.90 -0.01 -18.98
C ASP A 59 -11.66 0.42 -17.54
N TYR A 60 -10.44 0.87 -17.25
CA TYR A 60 -10.04 1.39 -15.93
C TYR A 60 -9.38 2.76 -16.16
N PRO A 61 -10.19 3.82 -16.23
CA PRO A 61 -9.72 5.12 -16.71
C PRO A 61 -8.80 5.79 -15.69
N LEU A 62 -8.01 6.76 -16.16
CA LEU A 62 -7.06 7.48 -15.30
C LEU A 62 -7.74 8.19 -14.12
N VAL A 63 -8.97 8.68 -14.31
CA VAL A 63 -9.79 9.25 -13.22
C VAL A 63 -10.00 8.27 -12.08
N GLU A 64 -10.27 7.00 -12.40
CA GLU A 64 -10.51 5.99 -11.39
C GLU A 64 -9.20 5.67 -10.67
N ALA A 65 -8.10 5.54 -11.41
CA ALA A 65 -6.76 5.33 -10.86
C ALA A 65 -6.31 6.46 -9.90
N ILE A 66 -6.59 7.72 -10.25
CA ILE A 66 -6.30 8.89 -9.40
C ILE A 66 -7.21 8.87 -8.17
N SER A 67 -8.53 8.68 -8.36
CA SER A 67 -9.52 8.68 -7.27
C SER A 67 -9.26 7.57 -6.24
N GLN A 68 -8.83 6.39 -6.68
CA GLN A 68 -8.49 5.24 -5.84
C GLN A 68 -7.04 5.29 -5.32
N ASN A 69 -6.30 6.38 -5.55
CA ASN A 69 -4.92 6.57 -5.09
C ASN A 69 -3.93 5.48 -5.56
N VAL A 70 -4.20 4.89 -6.73
CA VAL A 70 -3.36 3.86 -7.39
C VAL A 70 -2.15 4.50 -8.07
N VAL A 71 -2.31 5.73 -8.54
CA VAL A 71 -1.26 6.56 -9.18
C VAL A 71 -1.07 7.88 -8.43
N LYS A 72 -0.02 8.62 -8.78
CA LYS A 72 0.22 9.98 -8.32
C LYS A 72 -0.85 10.94 -8.84
N HIS A 73 -1.07 12.00 -8.08
CA HIS A 73 -1.99 13.09 -8.37
C HIS A 73 -1.23 14.20 -9.11
N PRO A 74 -1.60 14.52 -10.36
CA PRO A 74 -1.02 15.66 -11.05
C PRO A 74 -1.41 16.97 -10.36
N VAL A 75 -0.44 17.84 -10.12
CA VAL A 75 -0.64 19.19 -9.59
C VAL A 75 -0.16 20.20 -10.62
N LEU A 76 -1.03 21.13 -10.97
CA LEU A 76 -0.79 22.18 -11.95
C LEU A 76 -0.52 23.53 -11.26
N PRO A 77 0.18 24.47 -11.91
CA PRO A 77 0.29 25.83 -11.40
C PRO A 77 -1.09 26.51 -11.34
N ASP A 78 -1.34 27.23 -10.25
CA ASP A 78 -2.45 28.17 -10.15
C ASP A 78 -2.31 29.35 -11.13
N GLU A 79 -3.38 30.14 -11.29
CA GLU A 79 -3.42 31.25 -12.23
C GLU A 79 -2.34 32.31 -11.93
N ALA A 80 -2.10 32.61 -10.66
CA ALA A 80 -1.09 33.58 -10.22
C ALA A 80 0.35 33.11 -10.54
N SER A 81 0.61 31.80 -10.48
CA SER A 81 1.88 31.22 -10.89
C SER A 81 1.98 31.15 -12.41
N ARG A 82 0.87 30.84 -13.09
CA ARG A 82 0.81 30.69 -14.55
C ARG A 82 1.05 32.00 -15.29
N THR A 83 0.49 33.10 -14.79
CA THR A 83 0.66 34.46 -15.35
C THR A 83 2.11 34.98 -15.30
N LYS A 84 2.97 34.38 -14.47
CA LYS A 84 4.41 34.68 -14.42
C LYS A 84 5.21 33.96 -15.52
N LEU A 85 4.60 33.01 -16.23
CA LEU A 85 5.25 32.24 -17.29
C LEU A 85 4.97 32.87 -18.64
N SER A 86 6.02 33.19 -19.38
CA SER A 86 5.90 33.79 -20.71
C SER A 86 6.84 33.11 -21.71
N GLU A 87 6.37 32.98 -22.95
CA GLU A 87 7.26 32.64 -24.06
C GLU A 87 8.04 33.88 -24.49
N ARG A 88 9.35 33.86 -24.29
CA ARG A 88 10.20 35.00 -24.64
C ARG A 88 10.39 35.08 -26.15
N GLN A 89 10.57 36.30 -26.66
CA GLN A 89 10.90 36.53 -28.06
C GLN A 89 12.38 36.17 -28.32
N SER A 90 12.66 34.89 -28.50
CA SER A 90 13.98 34.38 -28.90
C SER A 90 13.85 33.23 -29.90
N SER A 91 14.83 33.13 -30.80
CA SER A 91 14.97 31.99 -31.71
C SER A 91 15.63 30.78 -31.05
N LYS A 92 16.28 30.96 -29.88
CA LYS A 92 16.86 29.88 -29.11
C LYS A 92 15.79 29.25 -28.22
N PHE A 93 15.61 27.93 -28.35
CA PHE A 93 14.55 27.18 -27.69
C PHE A 93 14.58 27.34 -26.16
N THR A 94 15.76 27.19 -25.57
CA THR A 94 15.98 27.33 -24.12
C THR A 94 15.73 28.75 -23.60
N GLU A 95 15.99 29.80 -24.39
CA GLU A 95 15.66 31.17 -24.01
C GLU A 95 14.17 31.45 -24.14
N LYS A 96 13.54 30.94 -25.20
CA LYS A 96 12.09 31.07 -25.43
C LYS A 96 11.29 30.49 -24.25
N TYR A 97 11.69 29.32 -23.75
CA TYR A 97 10.99 28.58 -22.69
C TYR A 97 11.65 28.66 -21.31
N ALA A 98 12.52 29.65 -21.08
CA ALA A 98 13.31 29.77 -19.85
C ALA A 98 12.44 29.80 -18.58
N ASP A 99 11.30 30.49 -18.60
CA ASP A 99 10.41 30.61 -17.42
C ASP A 99 9.85 29.24 -17.00
N TYR A 100 9.48 28.40 -17.97
CA TYR A 100 8.94 27.06 -17.75
C TYR A 100 9.99 26.09 -17.21
N LEU A 101 11.21 26.12 -17.78
CA LEU A 101 12.34 25.32 -17.32
C LEU A 101 12.73 25.69 -15.88
N ASN A 102 12.82 27.00 -15.58
CA ASN A 102 13.11 27.49 -14.25
C ASN A 102 12.08 27.02 -13.22
N LEU A 103 10.78 27.15 -13.54
CA LEU A 103 9.73 26.71 -12.63
C LEU A 103 9.78 25.19 -12.39
N GLY A 104 9.98 24.39 -13.44
CA GLY A 104 10.10 22.94 -13.33
C GLY A 104 11.29 22.50 -12.47
N ILE A 105 12.45 23.15 -12.64
CA ILE A 105 13.64 22.86 -11.84
C ILE A 105 13.45 23.26 -10.39
N GLU A 106 12.81 24.41 -10.14
CA GLU A 106 12.49 24.87 -8.78
C GLU A 106 11.56 23.88 -8.05
N GLU A 107 10.50 23.41 -8.71
CA GLU A 107 9.60 22.41 -8.11
C GLU A 107 10.30 21.05 -7.93
N TRP A 108 11.18 20.65 -8.86
CA TRP A 108 11.99 19.43 -8.71
C TRP A 108 12.96 19.53 -7.53
N ARG A 109 13.65 20.66 -7.32
CA ARG A 109 14.56 20.86 -6.18
C ARG A 109 13.86 20.67 -4.85
N LYS A 110 12.66 21.27 -4.70
CA LYS A 110 11.83 21.13 -3.51
C LYS A 110 11.43 19.67 -3.26
N ALA A 111 10.97 18.98 -4.30
CA ALA A 111 10.62 17.57 -4.19
C ALA A 111 11.85 16.71 -3.86
N SER A 112 12.99 16.98 -4.50
CA SER A 112 14.26 16.28 -4.27
C SER A 112 14.71 16.37 -2.82
N ALA A 113 14.67 17.57 -2.23
CA ALA A 113 15.06 17.79 -0.84
C ALA A 113 14.23 16.95 0.15
N GLU A 114 12.92 16.83 -0.09
CA GLU A 114 12.04 16.03 0.75
C GLU A 114 12.24 14.52 0.54
N HIS A 115 12.28 14.06 -0.71
CA HIS A 115 12.43 12.63 -1.03
C HIS A 115 13.80 12.07 -0.64
N GLU A 116 14.86 12.88 -0.65
CA GLU A 116 16.20 12.49 -0.24
C GLU A 116 16.25 12.09 1.24
N LYS A 117 15.43 12.70 2.11
CA LYS A 117 15.27 12.30 3.53
C LYS A 117 14.82 10.84 3.68
N LEU A 118 14.12 10.31 2.67
CA LEU A 118 13.63 8.94 2.59
C LEU A 118 14.55 8.04 1.75
N ASN A 119 15.76 8.50 1.43
CA ASN A 119 16.70 7.85 0.52
C ASN A 119 16.09 7.57 -0.87
N LYS A 120 15.24 8.48 -1.37
CA LYS A 120 14.65 8.42 -2.70
C LYS A 120 15.17 9.55 -3.58
N LYS A 121 15.51 9.23 -4.83
CA LYS A 121 16.05 10.19 -5.79
C LYS A 121 14.92 10.71 -6.70
N ALA A 122 14.53 11.96 -6.55
CA ALA A 122 13.53 12.61 -7.39
C ALA A 122 14.03 12.82 -8.83
N ILE A 123 13.16 12.59 -9.82
CA ILE A 123 13.48 12.70 -11.26
C ILE A 123 12.68 13.83 -11.90
N LEU A 124 13.38 14.69 -12.63
CA LEU A 124 12.81 15.71 -13.50
C LEU A 124 12.64 15.16 -14.92
N PHE A 125 11.46 15.30 -15.50
CA PHE A 125 11.19 14.90 -16.87
C PHE A 125 10.84 16.12 -17.74
N VAL A 126 11.59 16.36 -18.81
CA VAL A 126 11.38 17.48 -19.74
C VAL A 126 11.06 16.95 -21.13
N MET A 127 9.98 17.46 -21.71
CA MET A 127 9.57 17.15 -23.07
C MET A 127 9.87 18.28 -24.03
N THR A 128 10.49 17.94 -25.16
CA THR A 128 10.68 18.87 -26.28
C THR A 128 9.96 18.36 -27.54
N ASP A 129 9.98 19.16 -28.59
CA ASP A 129 9.36 18.89 -29.89
C ASP A 129 10.27 18.14 -30.88
N ASP A 130 11.59 18.33 -30.79
CA ASP A 130 12.57 17.63 -31.62
C ASP A 130 13.90 17.32 -30.90
N THR A 131 14.73 16.51 -31.56
CA THR A 131 16.02 16.02 -31.01
C THR A 131 17.04 17.14 -30.84
N LYS A 132 17.02 18.18 -31.68
CA LYS A 132 17.94 19.31 -31.57
C LYS A 132 17.61 20.12 -30.31
N ASN A 133 16.33 20.30 -30.02
CA ASN A 133 15.88 21.02 -28.84
C ASN A 133 16.11 20.19 -27.57
N CYS A 134 16.06 18.85 -27.63
CA CYS A 134 16.54 17.99 -26.54
C CYS A 134 18.01 18.29 -26.18
N ASP A 135 18.90 18.32 -27.17
CA ASP A 135 20.33 18.57 -26.95
C ASP A 135 20.59 20.01 -26.45
N ASP A 136 19.86 21.02 -26.97
CA ASP A 136 19.96 22.41 -26.48
C ASP A 136 19.54 22.52 -25.01
N VAL A 137 18.41 21.90 -24.63
CA VAL A 137 17.93 21.91 -23.24
C VAL A 137 18.90 21.16 -22.32
N ALA A 138 19.47 20.03 -22.76
CA ALA A 138 20.46 19.29 -21.98
C ALA A 138 21.70 20.14 -21.69
N ALA A 139 22.30 20.72 -22.73
CA ALA A 139 23.47 21.57 -22.59
C ALA A 139 23.18 22.81 -21.72
N TYR A 140 22.01 23.42 -21.90
CA TYR A 140 21.56 24.53 -21.06
C TYR A 140 21.45 24.14 -19.59
N MET A 141 20.83 22.99 -19.29
CA MET A 141 20.63 22.53 -17.93
C MET A 141 21.96 22.19 -17.24
N GLU A 142 22.85 21.47 -17.93
CA GLU A 142 24.17 21.10 -17.39
C GLU A 142 25.10 22.30 -17.17
N THR A 143 24.93 23.37 -17.95
CA THR A 143 25.74 24.60 -17.84
C THR A 143 25.18 25.56 -16.78
N THR A 144 23.85 25.62 -16.65
CA THR A 144 23.16 26.63 -15.85
C THR A 144 22.94 26.18 -14.40
N TYR A 145 22.71 24.88 -14.18
CA TYR A 145 22.38 24.32 -12.87
C TYR A 145 23.47 23.33 -12.42
N PRO A 146 24.34 23.72 -11.48
CA PRO A 146 25.49 22.91 -11.07
C PRO A 146 25.14 21.48 -10.65
N GLU A 147 23.98 21.28 -10.00
CA GLU A 147 23.51 19.99 -9.51
C GLU A 147 23.03 19.03 -10.60
N LEU A 148 22.85 19.54 -11.83
CA LEU A 148 22.46 18.80 -13.03
C LEU A 148 23.63 18.56 -14.00
N LYS A 149 24.81 19.13 -13.72
CA LYS A 149 26.01 18.90 -14.54
C LYS A 149 26.34 17.40 -14.63
N ASP A 150 26.51 16.90 -15.85
CA ASP A 150 26.74 15.48 -16.17
C ASP A 150 25.62 14.53 -15.69
N ALA A 151 24.46 15.06 -15.26
CA ALA A 151 23.36 14.33 -14.63
C ALA A 151 22.06 14.38 -15.46
N VAL A 152 22.15 14.72 -16.75
CA VAL A 152 21.03 14.74 -17.69
C VAL A 152 21.11 13.54 -18.63
N LEU A 153 20.02 12.76 -18.71
CA LEU A 153 19.85 11.67 -19.66
C LEU A 153 19.03 12.16 -20.85
N VAL A 154 19.61 12.16 -22.04
CA VAL A 154 18.91 12.57 -23.27
C VAL A 154 18.44 11.32 -24.02
N ILE A 155 17.16 11.27 -24.37
CA ILE A 155 16.55 10.14 -25.08
C ILE A 155 15.95 10.61 -26.41
N HIS A 156 16.62 10.24 -27.50
CA HIS A 156 16.23 10.52 -28.88
C HIS A 156 15.56 9.29 -29.52
N THR A 157 14.25 9.31 -29.73
CA THR A 157 13.58 8.37 -30.66
C THR A 157 13.21 9.11 -31.95
N LYS A 158 13.34 8.48 -33.12
CA LYS A 158 12.97 9.11 -34.42
C LYS A 158 11.49 9.53 -34.44
N ASN A 159 11.17 10.53 -35.28
CA ASN A 159 9.87 11.23 -35.38
C ASN A 159 8.59 10.37 -35.51
N ASN A 160 8.66 9.07 -35.82
CA ASN A 160 7.50 8.17 -35.87
C ASN A 160 7.28 7.38 -34.56
N GLY A 161 8.13 7.57 -33.56
CA GLY A 161 8.12 6.82 -32.31
C GLY A 161 8.39 5.33 -32.49
N GLU A 162 8.67 4.83 -33.70
CA GLU A 162 9.16 3.48 -33.89
C GLU A 162 10.65 3.47 -33.59
N ILE A 163 11.00 2.68 -32.60
CA ILE A 163 12.31 2.07 -32.54
C ILE A 163 12.26 1.00 -33.63
N SER A 164 12.88 1.23 -34.78
CA SER A 164 12.97 0.15 -35.76
C SER A 164 13.87 -0.93 -35.14
N GLU A 165 13.29 -2.00 -34.61
CA GLU A 165 14.03 -3.19 -34.15
C GLU A 165 14.80 -3.89 -35.29
N SER A 166 14.72 -3.34 -36.51
CA SER A 166 15.51 -3.70 -37.68
C SER A 166 16.85 -2.97 -37.80
N VAL A 167 17.34 -2.25 -36.78
CA VAL A 167 18.70 -1.66 -36.83
C VAL A 167 19.74 -2.64 -36.30
N SER A 168 20.41 -3.36 -37.19
CA SER A 168 21.55 -4.23 -36.84
C SER A 168 22.79 -3.42 -36.39
N GLY A 169 23.50 -3.89 -35.36
CA GLY A 169 24.84 -3.42 -34.98
C GLY A 169 24.86 -2.37 -33.87
N LYS A 170 25.83 -1.44 -33.90
CA LYS A 170 26.14 -0.46 -32.81
C LYS A 170 24.94 0.36 -32.28
N LYS A 171 23.90 0.57 -33.09
CA LYS A 171 22.70 1.34 -32.71
C LYS A 171 21.74 0.55 -31.82
N GLU A 172 21.78 -0.78 -31.88
CA GLU A 172 20.98 -1.65 -31.01
C GLU A 172 21.56 -1.67 -29.59
N ASP A 173 22.89 -1.75 -29.48
CA ASP A 173 23.60 -1.74 -28.19
C ASP A 173 23.45 -0.40 -27.47
N GLU A 174 23.54 0.71 -28.20
CA GLU A 174 23.31 2.06 -27.67
C GLU A 174 21.87 2.22 -27.15
N LEU A 175 20.89 1.67 -27.87
CA LEU A 175 19.50 1.71 -27.44
C LEU A 175 19.25 0.83 -26.20
N LYS A 176 19.84 -0.37 -26.15
CA LYS A 176 19.76 -1.25 -24.96
C LYS A 176 20.35 -0.55 -23.75
N GLU A 177 21.47 0.15 -23.91
CA GLU A 177 22.08 0.92 -22.83
C GLU A 177 21.20 2.11 -22.41
N LEU A 178 20.62 2.88 -23.34
CA LEU A 178 19.67 3.95 -23.00
C LEU A 178 18.44 3.44 -22.24
N ARG A 179 17.87 2.31 -22.67
CA ARG A 179 16.76 1.65 -21.97
C ARG A 179 17.18 1.20 -20.57
N LYS A 180 18.37 0.65 -20.42
CA LYS A 180 18.93 0.25 -19.13
C LYS A 180 19.10 1.46 -18.20
N GLN A 181 19.74 2.53 -18.68
CA GLN A 181 19.95 3.77 -17.93
C GLN A 181 18.63 4.43 -17.51
N ALA A 182 17.63 4.43 -18.39
CA ALA A 182 16.30 4.95 -18.07
C ALA A 182 15.61 4.11 -16.97
N ASN A 183 15.69 2.77 -17.04
CA ASN A 183 15.07 1.90 -16.02
C ASN A 183 15.82 1.92 -14.68
N GLU A 184 17.13 2.08 -14.70
CA GLU A 184 17.96 2.15 -13.48
C GLU A 184 17.98 3.57 -12.88
N ILE A 185 17.32 4.55 -13.51
CA ILE A 185 17.42 5.95 -13.10
C ILE A 185 16.89 6.20 -11.69
N ASP A 186 15.94 5.43 -11.19
CA ASP A 186 15.39 5.64 -9.85
C ASP A 186 16.43 5.40 -8.72
N GLY A 187 17.47 4.61 -9.01
CA GLY A 187 18.51 4.25 -8.05
C GLY A 187 19.64 5.28 -7.94
N TRP A 188 20.24 5.39 -6.76
CA TRP A 188 21.39 6.30 -6.51
C TRP A 188 22.66 5.90 -7.27
N ASP A 189 22.78 4.65 -7.73
CA ASP A 189 23.87 4.19 -8.58
C ASP A 189 23.84 4.87 -9.97
N SER A 190 22.66 5.30 -10.43
CA SER A 190 22.53 6.12 -11.63
C SER A 190 22.88 7.57 -11.30
N ARG A 191 23.80 8.15 -12.07
CA ARG A 191 24.18 9.57 -11.94
C ARG A 191 23.09 10.53 -12.38
N TYR A 192 22.15 10.06 -13.20
CA TYR A 192 21.16 10.91 -13.85
C TYR A 192 20.03 11.30 -12.88
N LYS A 193 19.59 12.56 -12.98
CA LYS A 193 18.53 13.18 -12.19
C LYS A 193 17.43 13.81 -13.05
N ALA A 194 17.75 14.10 -14.31
CA ALA A 194 16.82 14.64 -15.28
C ALA A 194 16.81 13.79 -16.54
N ILE A 195 15.65 13.70 -17.18
CA ILE A 195 15.48 13.06 -18.48
C ILE A 195 14.88 14.08 -19.43
N ILE A 196 15.49 14.23 -20.60
CA ILE A 196 15.00 15.10 -21.68
C ILE A 196 14.66 14.24 -22.88
N SER A 197 13.45 14.39 -23.41
CA SER A 197 13.00 13.55 -24.53
C SER A 197 11.98 14.22 -25.45
N VAL A 198 12.00 13.83 -26.73
CA VAL A 198 11.01 14.22 -27.75
C VAL A 198 9.71 13.42 -27.60
N MET A 199 9.85 12.14 -27.26
CA MET A 199 8.77 11.19 -27.06
C MET A 199 9.22 10.19 -26.01
N MET A 200 8.33 9.78 -25.11
CA MET A 200 8.66 8.71 -24.18
C MET A 200 9.01 7.41 -24.92
N LEU A 201 9.97 6.63 -24.39
CA LEU A 201 10.24 5.27 -24.86
C LEU A 201 8.94 4.47 -24.83
N LYS A 202 8.47 4.00 -25.99
CA LYS A 202 7.21 3.24 -26.11
C LYS A 202 7.23 1.97 -25.25
N GLU A 203 8.38 1.34 -25.09
CA GLU A 203 8.55 0.12 -24.30
C GLU A 203 9.68 0.27 -23.28
N GLY A 204 9.51 -0.35 -22.10
CA GLY A 204 10.58 -0.46 -21.10
C GLY A 204 10.94 0.84 -20.39
N TRP A 205 9.95 1.69 -20.09
CA TRP A 205 10.09 2.81 -19.16
C TRP A 205 9.35 2.45 -17.87
N ASP A 206 10.06 1.98 -16.85
CA ASP A 206 9.52 1.73 -15.49
C ASP A 206 10.07 2.72 -14.44
N VAL A 207 10.07 4.02 -14.77
CA VAL A 207 10.50 5.06 -13.83
C VAL A 207 9.35 5.41 -12.88
N ARG A 208 9.60 5.32 -11.58
CA ARG A 208 8.63 5.65 -10.52
C ARG A 208 8.96 6.94 -9.81
N ASN A 209 10.20 7.42 -9.88
CA ASN A 209 10.58 8.60 -9.11
C ASN A 209 10.38 9.93 -9.86
N VAL A 210 9.62 9.97 -10.97
CA VAL A 210 9.27 11.24 -11.61
C VAL A 210 8.42 12.08 -10.66
N THR A 211 8.93 13.24 -10.25
CA THR A 211 8.24 14.20 -9.36
C THR A 211 7.82 15.47 -10.08
N THR A 212 8.47 15.78 -11.20
CA THR A 212 8.19 16.98 -11.97
C THR A 212 8.24 16.70 -13.47
N ILE A 213 7.23 17.17 -14.20
CA ILE A 213 7.12 17.09 -15.66
C ILE A 213 7.08 18.51 -16.23
N VAL A 214 7.92 18.78 -17.24
CA VAL A 214 7.96 20.04 -17.98
C VAL A 214 7.63 19.78 -19.45
N GLY A 215 6.44 20.17 -19.88
CA GLY A 215 5.96 20.01 -21.25
C GLY A 215 6.19 21.25 -22.11
N LEU A 216 7.19 21.22 -23.00
CA LEU A 216 7.51 22.35 -23.90
C LEU A 216 7.03 22.15 -25.35
N ARG A 217 6.38 21.02 -25.63
CA ARG A 217 5.92 20.64 -26.97
C ARG A 217 4.54 21.22 -27.28
N ALA A 218 4.37 21.77 -28.48
CA ALA A 218 3.05 22.04 -29.05
C ALA A 218 2.48 20.76 -29.66
N TYR A 219 1.32 20.28 -29.20
CA TYR A 219 0.66 19.11 -29.77
C TYR A 219 -0.27 19.53 -30.93
N GLY A 220 -0.12 18.87 -32.07
CA GLY A 220 -0.93 19.12 -33.28
C GLY A 220 -1.62 17.89 -33.85
N ALA A 221 -1.66 16.77 -33.12
CA ALA A 221 -2.27 15.52 -33.60
C ALA A 221 -3.72 15.37 -33.07
N PRO A 222 -4.72 15.03 -33.92
CA PRO A 222 -6.12 14.91 -33.50
C PRO A 222 -6.42 13.83 -32.44
N SER A 223 -5.51 12.86 -32.25
CA SER A 223 -5.76 11.68 -31.43
C SER A 223 -5.39 11.82 -29.95
N ASN A 224 -4.60 12.83 -29.55
CA ASN A 224 -4.14 13.07 -28.16
C ASN A 224 -3.49 11.87 -27.41
N ILE A 225 -3.23 10.74 -28.07
CA ILE A 225 -2.68 9.48 -27.50
C ILE A 225 -1.29 9.68 -26.86
N LEU A 226 -0.41 10.43 -27.52
CA LEU A 226 0.99 10.60 -27.10
C LEU A 226 1.15 11.32 -25.75
N PRO A 227 0.45 12.43 -25.51
CA PRO A 227 0.55 13.11 -24.24
C PRO A 227 -0.15 12.38 -23.07
N GLU A 228 -1.18 11.55 -23.30
CA GLU A 228 -1.72 10.63 -22.27
C GLU A 228 -0.66 9.60 -21.83
N GLN A 229 0.03 8.99 -22.80
CA GLN A 229 1.13 8.05 -22.52
C GLN A 229 2.28 8.72 -21.76
N THR A 230 2.52 9.99 -22.04
CA THR A 230 3.58 10.75 -21.39
C THR A 230 3.22 11.03 -19.94
N LEU A 231 2.03 11.58 -19.69
CA LEU A 231 1.59 11.88 -18.34
C LEU A 231 1.54 10.58 -17.52
N GLY A 232 0.85 9.55 -18.02
CA GLY A 232 0.66 8.27 -17.32
C GLY A 232 1.96 7.59 -16.87
N ARG A 233 3.03 7.71 -17.65
CA ARG A 233 4.36 7.17 -17.29
C ARG A 233 5.03 7.89 -16.13
N GLY A 234 4.71 9.16 -15.89
CA GLY A 234 5.16 9.91 -14.72
C GLY A 234 4.30 9.71 -13.47
N LEU A 235 3.11 9.12 -13.60
CA LEU A 235 2.15 8.97 -12.50
C LEU A 235 2.37 7.74 -11.62
N ARG A 236 3.35 6.88 -11.89
CA ARG A 236 3.59 5.70 -11.03
C ARG A 236 3.98 6.12 -9.61
N LYS A 237 3.48 5.41 -8.59
CA LYS A 237 3.82 5.65 -7.18
C LYS A 237 5.29 5.34 -6.87
N MET A 238 5.97 6.28 -6.21
CA MET A 238 7.31 6.15 -5.66
C MET A 238 7.33 5.28 -4.40
N TYR A 239 6.24 5.29 -3.62
CA TYR A 239 6.08 4.57 -2.36
C TYR A 239 4.98 3.50 -2.45
N PRO A 240 5.19 2.43 -3.23
CA PRO A 240 4.21 1.35 -3.36
C PRO A 240 3.92 0.70 -2.00
N GLY A 241 2.65 0.40 -1.73
CA GLY A 241 2.21 -0.21 -0.46
C GLY A 241 1.94 0.79 0.67
N HIS A 242 2.21 2.08 0.48
CA HIS A 242 1.82 3.12 1.42
C HIS A 242 0.48 3.76 1.02
N ASP A 243 -0.47 3.83 1.96
CA ASP A 243 -1.72 4.59 1.82
C ASP A 243 -1.47 6.10 2.02
N THR A 244 -0.65 6.66 1.14
CA THR A 244 -0.38 8.11 1.08
C THR A 244 -0.65 8.63 -0.32
N LYS A 245 -1.11 9.87 -0.42
CA LYS A 245 -1.22 10.58 -1.70
C LYS A 245 0.16 11.06 -2.10
N GLU A 246 0.52 10.76 -3.34
CA GLU A 246 1.76 11.22 -3.95
C GLU A 246 1.42 12.19 -5.08
N TYR A 247 2.30 13.15 -5.34
CA TYR A 247 2.05 14.19 -6.34
C TYR A 247 3.11 14.20 -7.42
N VAL A 248 2.75 14.68 -8.60
CA VAL A 248 3.68 15.09 -9.64
C VAL A 248 3.37 16.53 -10.02
N SER A 249 4.36 17.41 -9.97
CA SER A 249 4.22 18.79 -10.46
C SER A 249 4.27 18.79 -11.98
N VAL A 250 3.25 19.34 -12.63
CA VAL A 250 3.13 19.39 -14.09
C VAL A 250 3.14 20.85 -14.54
N VAL A 251 4.18 21.23 -15.26
CA VAL A 251 4.41 22.58 -15.80
C VAL A 251 4.53 22.48 -17.32
N GLY A 252 4.04 23.46 -18.06
CA GLY A 252 4.22 23.45 -19.51
C GLY A 252 3.61 24.66 -20.21
N THR A 253 3.83 24.74 -21.52
CA THR A 253 3.27 25.77 -22.42
C THR A 253 1.75 25.72 -22.45
N ASP A 254 1.10 26.76 -23.00
CA ASP A 254 -0.38 26.80 -23.07
C ASP A 254 -0.92 25.57 -23.81
N ALA A 255 -0.33 25.23 -24.96
CA ALA A 255 -0.71 24.04 -25.73
C ALA A 255 -0.54 22.72 -24.95
N PHE A 256 0.46 22.62 -24.08
CA PHE A 256 0.64 21.45 -23.22
C PHE A 256 -0.40 21.41 -22.10
N MET A 257 -0.68 22.57 -21.48
CA MET A 257 -1.65 22.68 -20.39
C MET A 257 -3.07 22.44 -20.88
N ASP A 258 -3.44 22.94 -22.07
CA ASP A 258 -4.74 22.67 -22.71
C ASP A 258 -4.97 21.16 -22.91
N PHE A 259 -3.91 20.43 -23.27
CA PHE A 259 -3.97 18.97 -23.31
C PHE A 259 -4.21 18.38 -21.91
N VAL A 260 -3.43 18.78 -20.91
CA VAL A 260 -3.57 18.24 -19.55
C VAL A 260 -4.96 18.52 -19.00
N ASP A 261 -5.49 19.73 -19.24
CA ASP A 261 -6.85 20.13 -18.88
C ASP A 261 -7.91 19.34 -19.66
N SER A 262 -7.65 18.92 -20.89
CA SER A 262 -8.58 18.06 -21.64
C SER A 262 -8.84 16.71 -20.95
N ILE A 263 -7.92 16.21 -20.12
CA ILE A 263 -8.11 14.99 -19.32
C ILE A 263 -9.21 15.18 -18.26
N GLN A 264 -9.49 16.42 -17.84
CA GLN A 264 -10.63 16.70 -16.94
C GLN A 264 -11.98 16.32 -17.55
N SER A 265 -12.09 16.28 -18.88
CA SER A 265 -13.31 15.83 -19.57
C SER A 265 -13.65 14.36 -19.31
N GLU A 266 -12.67 13.57 -18.85
CA GLU A 266 -12.84 12.18 -18.42
C GLU A 266 -13.23 12.09 -16.92
N GLY A 267 -13.51 13.22 -16.26
CA GLY A 267 -13.93 13.29 -14.85
C GLY A 267 -12.79 13.50 -13.84
N VAL A 268 -11.55 13.76 -14.30
CA VAL A 268 -10.41 14.03 -13.43
C VAL A 268 -10.48 15.43 -12.84
N GLU A 269 -10.50 15.57 -11.51
CA GLU A 269 -10.22 16.85 -10.87
C GLU A 269 -8.71 17.06 -10.79
N LEU A 270 -8.19 18.04 -11.54
CA LEU A 270 -6.78 18.40 -11.48
C LEU A 270 -6.58 19.53 -10.48
N GLU A 271 -5.73 19.28 -9.49
CA GLU A 271 -5.45 20.24 -8.45
C GLU A 271 -4.56 21.37 -8.98
N ARG A 272 -4.91 22.62 -8.66
CA ARG A 272 -4.10 23.80 -8.98
C ARG A 272 -3.57 24.42 -7.69
N LYS A 273 -2.25 24.55 -7.59
CA LYS A 273 -1.55 25.08 -6.41
C LYS A 273 -0.51 26.13 -6.80
N ALA A 274 -0.19 27.02 -5.87
CA ALA A 274 0.89 27.98 -6.04
C ALA A 274 2.23 27.26 -6.25
N MET A 275 3.00 27.71 -7.25
CA MET A 275 4.32 27.16 -7.60
C MET A 275 5.38 28.27 -7.73
N GLY A 276 6.64 27.87 -7.64
CA GLY A 276 7.78 28.78 -7.71
C GLY A 276 8.25 29.26 -6.33
N GLU A 277 9.17 30.22 -6.31
CA GLU A 277 9.86 30.66 -5.09
C GLU A 277 8.90 31.00 -3.93
N GLY A 278 9.26 30.54 -2.72
CA GLY A 278 8.47 30.78 -1.50
C GLY A 278 7.24 29.86 -1.30
N THR A 279 6.94 28.99 -2.26
CA THR A 279 5.85 27.99 -2.12
C THR A 279 6.35 26.66 -1.55
N GLN A 280 5.48 25.95 -0.83
CA GLN A 280 5.78 24.65 -0.21
C GLN A 280 6.01 23.53 -1.27
N PRO A 281 6.80 22.49 -0.93
CA PRO A 281 6.95 21.29 -1.77
C PRO A 281 5.62 20.55 -1.97
N LYS A 282 5.47 19.87 -3.12
CA LYS A 282 4.29 19.05 -3.45
C LYS A 282 4.68 17.59 -3.25
N THR A 283 4.84 17.20 -2.00
CA THR A 283 5.29 15.87 -1.59
C THR A 283 4.37 15.31 -0.51
N PRO A 284 4.35 13.98 -0.29
CA PRO A 284 3.68 13.40 0.86
C PRO A 284 4.19 14.01 2.18
N ILE A 285 3.37 13.97 3.22
CA ILE A 285 3.80 14.39 4.55
C ILE A 285 4.92 13.46 5.01
N ILE A 286 6.08 14.03 5.32
CA ILE A 286 7.22 13.30 5.90
C ILE A 286 7.28 13.57 7.40
N VAL A 287 7.28 12.48 8.18
CA VAL A 287 7.58 12.50 9.61
C VAL A 287 9.02 12.05 9.80
N GLU A 288 9.79 12.86 10.51
CA GLU A 288 11.19 12.61 10.80
C GLU A 288 11.57 13.17 12.17
N VAL A 289 12.72 12.74 12.69
CA VAL A 289 13.31 13.33 13.90
C VAL A 289 13.71 14.77 13.57
N ASP A 290 13.24 15.72 14.37
CA ASP A 290 13.32 17.16 14.13
C ASP A 290 14.70 17.74 14.49
N ASN A 291 15.76 17.17 13.90
CA ASN A 291 17.15 17.53 14.21
C ASN A 291 17.52 18.96 13.77
N GLU A 292 16.77 19.55 12.86
CA GLU A 292 17.00 20.92 12.35
C GLU A 292 16.42 22.00 13.27
N ASN A 293 15.48 21.63 14.14
CA ASN A 293 14.81 22.57 15.02
C ASN A 293 15.64 22.83 16.29
N THR A 294 16.40 23.93 16.26
CA THR A 294 17.29 24.34 17.37
C THR A 294 16.56 24.69 18.68
N SER A 295 15.23 24.83 18.66
CA SER A 295 14.44 25.02 19.88
C SER A 295 14.15 23.72 20.64
N LYS A 296 14.38 22.57 20.03
CA LYS A 296 14.17 21.24 20.63
C LYS A 296 15.48 20.66 21.13
N ASP A 297 15.47 20.22 22.39
CA ASP A 297 16.51 19.35 22.92
C ASP A 297 16.14 17.89 22.64
N ILE A 298 16.60 17.37 21.51
CA ILE A 298 16.25 16.01 21.05
C ILE A 298 16.74 14.94 22.04
N GLU A 299 17.86 15.14 22.72
CA GLU A 299 18.37 14.19 23.72
C GLU A 299 17.46 14.14 24.94
N LYS A 300 16.98 15.29 25.43
CA LYS A 300 16.02 15.36 26.53
C LYS A 300 14.65 14.77 26.17
N LEU A 301 14.20 15.02 24.95
CA LEU A 301 12.90 14.56 24.45
C LEU A 301 12.89 13.06 24.10
N ASP A 302 14.06 12.45 23.85
CA ASP A 302 14.20 11.04 23.48
C ASP A 302 13.61 10.11 24.56
N ILE A 303 12.89 9.10 24.09
CA ILE A 303 12.32 8.04 24.91
C ILE A 303 12.96 6.72 24.45
N GLN A 304 13.50 5.96 25.39
CA GLN A 304 14.07 4.65 25.12
C GLN A 304 13.05 3.59 25.50
N ILE A 305 12.48 2.91 24.51
CA ILE A 305 11.41 1.94 24.72
C ILE A 305 12.03 0.52 24.73
N PRO A 306 11.92 -0.23 25.82
CA PRO A 306 12.46 -1.57 25.91
C PRO A 306 11.68 -2.54 25.01
N VAL A 307 12.42 -3.43 24.34
CA VAL A 307 11.87 -4.50 23.53
C VAL A 307 12.02 -5.80 24.30
N LEU A 308 10.89 -6.35 24.75
CA LEU A 308 10.86 -7.62 25.46
C LEU A 308 10.88 -8.80 24.47
N THR A 309 11.40 -9.94 24.91
CA THR A 309 11.17 -11.22 24.22
C THR A 309 9.68 -11.55 24.17
N PRO A 310 9.15 -12.15 23.08
CA PRO A 310 7.75 -12.56 23.02
C PRO A 310 7.38 -13.45 24.21
N ARG A 311 6.27 -13.13 24.86
CA ARG A 311 5.74 -13.88 25.99
C ARG A 311 4.86 -15.01 25.49
N VAL A 312 4.05 -14.72 24.48
CA VAL A 312 3.13 -15.65 23.86
C VAL A 312 3.77 -16.23 22.61
N TYR A 313 3.80 -17.55 22.51
CA TYR A 313 4.34 -18.25 21.35
C TYR A 313 3.49 -19.48 21.00
N ARG A 314 3.65 -19.96 19.76
CA ARG A 314 3.07 -21.23 19.34
C ARG A 314 4.06 -22.35 19.61
N GLU A 315 3.73 -23.20 20.57
CA GLU A 315 4.32 -24.51 20.71
C GLU A 315 3.54 -25.49 19.84
N TYR A 316 4.18 -26.03 18.80
CA TYR A 316 3.56 -27.03 17.95
C TYR A 316 3.47 -28.37 18.70
N LYS A 317 2.41 -28.51 19.51
CA LYS A 317 2.06 -29.79 20.14
C LYS A 317 1.46 -30.74 19.13
N ASN A 318 1.53 -32.03 19.44
CA ASN A 318 0.92 -33.05 18.61
C ASN A 318 -0.61 -32.89 18.60
N LEU A 319 -1.17 -32.64 17.41
CA LEU A 319 -2.62 -32.54 17.15
C LEU A 319 -3.37 -33.83 17.55
N ASP A 320 -2.68 -34.96 17.71
CA ASP A 320 -3.26 -36.21 18.21
C ASP A 320 -3.94 -36.05 19.58
N SER A 321 -3.44 -35.11 20.39
CA SER A 321 -3.97 -34.80 21.72
C SER A 321 -5.34 -34.11 21.71
N LEU A 322 -5.83 -33.65 20.56
CA LEU A 322 -7.19 -33.10 20.44
C LEU A 322 -8.22 -34.22 20.66
N ASP A 323 -9.11 -34.02 21.64
CA ASP A 323 -10.25 -34.90 21.88
C ASP A 323 -11.54 -34.21 21.43
N VAL A 324 -12.02 -34.57 20.24
CA VAL A 324 -13.22 -33.98 19.60
C VAL A 324 -14.48 -34.12 20.45
N ARG A 325 -14.54 -35.11 21.34
CA ARG A 325 -15.69 -35.36 22.24
C ARG A 325 -15.77 -34.36 23.37
N ARG A 326 -14.65 -33.69 23.67
CA ARG A 326 -14.55 -32.68 24.74
C ARG A 326 -14.68 -31.26 24.21
N PHE A 327 -14.94 -31.11 22.92
CA PHE A 327 -15.13 -29.79 22.32
C PHE A 327 -16.45 -29.22 22.87
N GLY A 328 -16.38 -28.17 23.70
CA GLY A 328 -17.54 -27.51 24.31
C GLY A 328 -18.32 -26.62 23.33
N HIS A 329 -18.77 -27.19 22.22
CA HIS A 329 -19.53 -26.51 21.17
C HIS A 329 -21.02 -26.85 21.26
N GLN A 330 -21.88 -25.98 20.72
CA GLN A 330 -23.30 -26.29 20.58
C GLN A 330 -23.51 -27.14 19.32
N LYS A 331 -24.15 -28.29 19.47
CA LYS A 331 -24.50 -29.17 18.35
C LYS A 331 -25.47 -28.46 17.39
N VAL A 332 -25.23 -28.61 16.10
CA VAL A 332 -26.04 -28.03 15.03
C VAL A 332 -27.20 -28.96 14.71
N LEU A 333 -28.39 -28.41 14.46
CA LEU A 333 -29.54 -29.21 14.06
C LEU A 333 -29.32 -29.82 12.67
N TYR A 334 -29.46 -31.14 12.54
CA TYR A 334 -29.35 -31.80 11.24
C TYR A 334 -30.63 -31.65 10.42
N LEU A 335 -30.59 -30.80 9.39
CA LEU A 335 -31.72 -30.50 8.53
C LEU A 335 -31.93 -31.56 7.45
N GLN A 336 -33.17 -31.72 7.00
CA GLN A 336 -33.52 -32.58 5.87
C GLN A 336 -33.86 -31.72 4.65
N PHE A 337 -33.08 -31.87 3.58
CA PHE A 337 -33.22 -31.12 2.33
C PHE A 337 -33.89 -31.98 1.24
N SER A 338 -34.58 -31.34 0.29
CA SER A 338 -35.13 -32.02 -0.89
C SER A 338 -34.02 -32.45 -1.87
N GLU A 339 -34.32 -33.38 -2.77
CA GLU A 339 -33.35 -33.83 -3.79
C GLU A 339 -32.83 -32.67 -4.65
N ASP A 340 -33.70 -31.72 -5.02
CA ASP A 340 -33.30 -30.55 -5.80
C ASP A 340 -32.36 -29.63 -5.01
N GLN A 341 -32.59 -29.44 -3.70
CA GLN A 341 -31.72 -28.65 -2.83
C GLN A 341 -30.36 -29.31 -2.58
N GLN A 342 -30.27 -30.63 -2.72
CA GLN A 342 -29.02 -31.39 -2.55
C GLN A 342 -28.15 -31.39 -3.82
N ARG A 343 -28.69 -30.98 -4.99
CA ARG A 343 -27.96 -30.96 -6.28
C ARG A 343 -27.03 -29.75 -6.43
N GLU A 344 -27.31 -28.65 -5.76
CA GLU A 344 -26.48 -27.44 -5.78
C GLU A 344 -25.88 -27.17 -4.40
N ILE A 345 -24.62 -27.59 -4.22
CA ILE A 345 -23.88 -27.38 -2.96
C ILE A 345 -22.77 -26.37 -3.24
N VAL A 346 -22.97 -25.15 -2.73
CA VAL A 346 -22.02 -24.04 -2.85
C VAL A 346 -21.40 -23.78 -1.49
N PHE A 347 -20.10 -24.02 -1.36
CA PHE A 347 -19.35 -23.63 -0.17
C PHE A 347 -18.88 -22.19 -0.34
N ARG A 348 -19.30 -21.34 0.60
CA ARG A 348 -18.87 -19.94 0.67
C ARG A 348 -17.83 -19.77 1.75
N ASP A 349 -16.89 -18.89 1.49
CA ASP A 349 -15.90 -18.46 2.47
C ASP A 349 -16.61 -17.73 3.63
N ILE A 350 -16.24 -18.05 4.87
CA ILE A 350 -16.94 -17.62 6.08
C ILE A 350 -16.71 -16.12 6.36
N THR A 351 -15.54 -15.60 5.98
CA THR A 351 -15.13 -14.22 6.30
C THR A 351 -15.52 -13.24 5.19
N THR A 352 -15.51 -13.66 3.93
CA THR A 352 -15.78 -12.81 2.76
C THR A 352 -17.15 -13.03 2.13
N GLY A 353 -17.82 -14.15 2.41
CA GLY A 353 -19.09 -14.53 1.78
C GLY A 353 -18.98 -14.88 0.29
N GLN A 354 -17.78 -14.84 -0.29
CA GLN A 354 -17.53 -15.21 -1.68
C GLN A 354 -17.66 -16.72 -1.87
N ILE A 355 -18.05 -17.13 -3.07
CA ILE A 355 -18.09 -18.55 -3.45
C ILE A 355 -16.66 -19.08 -3.47
N SER A 356 -16.34 -19.94 -2.50
CA SER A 356 -15.00 -20.50 -2.31
C SER A 356 -14.83 -21.80 -3.10
N HIS A 357 -15.88 -22.62 -3.16
CA HIS A 357 -15.89 -23.87 -3.90
C HIS A 357 -17.31 -24.19 -4.38
N THR A 358 -17.48 -24.35 -5.68
CA THR A 358 -18.71 -24.87 -6.29
C THR A 358 -18.45 -26.30 -6.73
N THR A 359 -19.12 -27.26 -6.10
CA THR A 359 -19.18 -28.63 -6.64
C THR A 359 -20.51 -28.78 -7.36
N MET A 360 -20.48 -28.79 -8.69
CA MET A 360 -21.60 -29.27 -9.50
C MET A 360 -21.56 -30.80 -9.44
N LEU A 361 -22.54 -31.42 -8.79
CA LEU A 361 -22.63 -32.89 -8.74
C LEU A 361 -23.19 -33.38 -10.08
N ASP A 362 -22.31 -33.90 -10.94
CA ASP A 362 -22.75 -34.63 -12.13
C ASP A 362 -23.61 -35.83 -11.70
N SER A 363 -24.62 -36.15 -12.52
CA SER A 363 -25.61 -37.22 -12.34
C SER A 363 -25.03 -38.66 -12.28
N SER A 364 -23.72 -38.81 -12.06
CA SER A 364 -22.97 -40.06 -11.96
C SER A 364 -22.78 -40.57 -10.52
N GLY A 365 -23.29 -39.88 -9.50
CA GLY A 365 -23.62 -40.49 -8.20
C GLY A 365 -22.46 -40.88 -7.29
N VAL A 366 -21.25 -40.32 -7.45
CA VAL A 366 -20.16 -40.48 -6.48
C VAL A 366 -19.92 -39.15 -5.77
N SER A 367 -20.53 -39.01 -4.59
CA SER A 367 -20.30 -37.91 -3.65
C SER A 367 -18.93 -38.07 -2.98
N ASP A 368 -17.97 -37.19 -3.29
CA ASP A 368 -16.63 -37.26 -2.68
C ASP A 368 -16.57 -36.48 -1.36
N CYS A 369 -17.16 -37.04 -0.30
CA CYS A 369 -17.09 -36.47 1.05
C CYS A 369 -15.63 -36.23 1.51
N ARG A 370 -14.68 -37.01 0.97
CA ARG A 370 -13.25 -36.84 1.26
C ARG A 370 -12.74 -35.45 0.86
N SER A 371 -13.19 -34.92 -0.27
CA SER A 371 -12.84 -33.57 -0.73
C SER A 371 -13.40 -32.49 0.18
N VAL A 372 -14.63 -32.65 0.67
CA VAL A 372 -15.26 -31.68 1.59
C VAL A 372 -14.58 -31.68 2.96
N ILE A 373 -14.29 -32.85 3.53
CA ILE A 373 -13.50 -32.94 4.77
C ILE A 373 -12.10 -32.34 4.55
N GLY A 374 -11.50 -32.62 3.40
CA GLY A 374 -10.19 -32.12 3.01
C GLY A 374 -10.15 -30.61 2.90
N TYR A 375 -11.21 -30.00 2.37
CA TYR A 375 -11.44 -28.56 2.33
C TYR A 375 -11.41 -27.97 3.75
N PHE A 376 -12.25 -28.46 4.67
CA PHE A 376 -12.29 -27.93 6.04
C PHE A 376 -10.94 -28.08 6.76
N ALA A 377 -10.30 -29.24 6.65
CA ALA A 377 -8.98 -29.47 7.24
C ALA A 377 -7.93 -28.49 6.66
N GLN A 378 -7.97 -28.23 5.36
CA GLN A 378 -7.06 -27.29 4.70
C GLN A 378 -7.35 -25.84 5.10
N THR A 379 -8.62 -25.44 5.18
CA THR A 379 -9.05 -24.12 5.64
C THR A 379 -8.54 -23.87 7.06
N ILE A 380 -8.81 -24.78 8.00
CA ILE A 380 -8.34 -24.67 9.39
C ILE A 380 -6.80 -24.58 9.46
N LYS A 381 -6.11 -25.44 8.68
CA LYS A 381 -4.64 -25.46 8.63
C LYS A 381 -4.07 -24.13 8.12
N ASN A 382 -4.65 -23.59 7.05
CA ASN A 382 -4.21 -22.34 6.43
C ASN A 382 -4.47 -21.15 7.35
N ASP A 383 -5.67 -21.06 7.92
CA ASP A 383 -6.06 -20.01 8.88
C ASP A 383 -5.09 -19.95 10.06
N LEU A 384 -4.73 -21.11 10.61
CA LEU A 384 -3.85 -21.23 11.77
C LEU A 384 -2.36 -21.30 11.41
N LYS A 385 -2.02 -21.23 10.11
CA LYS A 385 -0.66 -21.30 9.56
C LYS A 385 0.15 -22.51 10.10
N LEU A 386 -0.49 -23.67 10.21
CA LEU A 386 0.16 -24.86 10.78
C LEU A 386 1.19 -25.47 9.81
N VAL A 387 2.41 -25.70 10.31
CA VAL A 387 3.51 -26.33 9.56
C VAL A 387 3.45 -27.86 9.74
N GLY A 388 2.45 -28.51 9.11
CA GLY A 388 2.27 -29.97 9.12
C GLY A 388 1.01 -30.45 9.85
N GLY A 389 0.90 -31.77 10.09
CA GLY A 389 -0.20 -32.37 10.86
C GLY A 389 -1.54 -32.51 10.12
N TYR A 390 -1.55 -32.38 8.79
CA TYR A 390 -2.78 -32.44 7.97
C TYR A 390 -3.54 -33.75 8.15
N ASP A 391 -2.86 -34.90 8.08
CA ASP A 391 -3.52 -36.21 8.15
C ASP A 391 -4.23 -36.44 9.48
N VAL A 392 -3.61 -35.99 10.58
CA VAL A 392 -4.19 -36.04 11.92
C VAL A 392 -5.40 -35.11 12.00
N LEU A 393 -5.25 -33.86 11.55
CA LEU A 393 -6.34 -32.88 11.55
C LEU A 393 -7.53 -33.37 10.71
N TYR A 394 -7.27 -33.92 9.53
CA TYR A 394 -8.27 -34.52 8.66
C TYR A 394 -9.05 -35.63 9.39
N GLY A 395 -8.34 -36.55 10.07
CA GLY A 395 -8.96 -37.60 10.85
C GLY A 395 -9.85 -37.08 11.99
N LYS A 396 -9.41 -36.02 12.68
CA LYS A 396 -10.20 -35.36 13.74
C LYS A 396 -11.43 -34.67 13.17
N VAL A 397 -11.30 -33.91 12.08
CA VAL A 397 -12.42 -33.23 11.40
C VAL A 397 -13.44 -34.25 10.92
N LYS A 398 -13.01 -35.34 10.29
CA LYS A 398 -13.88 -36.46 9.88
C LYS A 398 -14.69 -37.01 11.04
N THR A 399 -14.03 -37.28 12.17
CA THR A 399 -14.68 -37.83 13.37
C THR A 399 -15.67 -36.83 13.96
N PHE A 400 -15.28 -35.55 14.04
CA PHE A 400 -16.12 -34.49 14.56
C PHE A 400 -17.39 -34.29 13.73
N ILE A 401 -17.30 -34.24 12.40
CA ILE A 401 -18.48 -34.13 11.52
C ILE A 401 -19.42 -35.30 11.74
N ARG A 402 -18.88 -36.53 11.79
CA ARG A 402 -19.67 -37.75 11.89
C ARG A 402 -20.42 -37.87 13.22
N ASP A 403 -19.73 -37.58 14.33
CA ASP A 403 -20.18 -37.98 15.66
C ASP A 403 -20.62 -36.79 16.54
N GLU A 404 -20.08 -35.59 16.31
CA GLU A 404 -20.16 -34.50 17.29
C GLU A 404 -20.79 -33.20 16.77
N LEU A 405 -20.57 -32.81 15.51
CA LEU A 405 -21.01 -31.52 14.96
C LEU A 405 -22.54 -31.36 15.01
N PHE A 406 -23.27 -32.42 14.69
CA PHE A 406 -24.72 -32.40 14.62
C PHE A 406 -25.37 -33.02 15.86
N ASP A 407 -26.64 -32.67 16.09
CA ASP A 407 -27.48 -33.19 17.17
C ASP A 407 -27.67 -34.72 17.16
N LYS A 408 -27.28 -35.37 16.07
CA LYS A 408 -27.23 -36.83 15.90
C LYS A 408 -26.03 -37.25 15.05
N PRO A 409 -25.56 -38.52 15.14
CA PRO A 409 -24.56 -39.04 14.22
C PRO A 409 -25.06 -39.02 12.76
N VAL A 410 -24.16 -38.72 11.83
CA VAL A 410 -24.50 -38.54 10.40
C VAL A 410 -23.73 -39.50 9.51
N ASP A 411 -24.34 -39.88 8.40
CA ASP A 411 -23.64 -40.57 7.31
C ASP A 411 -22.86 -39.55 6.48
N LEU A 412 -21.55 -39.73 6.39
CA LEU A 412 -20.65 -38.83 5.68
C LEU A 412 -20.84 -38.90 4.17
N ASP A 413 -21.26 -40.05 3.63
CA ASP A 413 -21.41 -40.25 2.19
C ASP A 413 -22.78 -39.77 1.68
N SER A 414 -23.66 -39.32 2.58
CA SER A 414 -24.98 -38.77 2.23
C SER A 414 -24.88 -37.34 1.66
N LEU A 415 -25.56 -37.12 0.52
CA LEU A 415 -25.73 -35.79 -0.07
C LEU A 415 -26.38 -34.80 0.89
N ASN A 416 -27.28 -35.27 1.76
CA ASN A 416 -27.91 -34.42 2.77
C ASN A 416 -26.89 -33.91 3.81
N THR A 417 -25.87 -34.71 4.14
CA THR A 417 -24.78 -34.29 5.04
C THR A 417 -23.90 -33.24 4.39
N LEU A 418 -23.54 -33.42 3.11
CA LEU A 418 -22.77 -32.43 2.36
C LEU A 418 -23.51 -31.09 2.26
N ARG A 419 -24.83 -31.15 2.04
CA ARG A 419 -25.68 -29.96 2.01
C ARG A 419 -25.80 -29.28 3.38
N ASN A 420 -25.87 -30.03 4.48
CA ASN A 420 -25.81 -29.45 5.82
C ASN A 420 -24.45 -28.78 6.09
N LEU A 421 -23.34 -29.36 5.61
CA LEU A 421 -22.01 -28.77 5.80
C LEU A 421 -21.81 -27.45 5.04
N SER A 422 -22.58 -27.20 3.97
CA SER A 422 -22.56 -25.92 3.28
C SER A 422 -23.39 -24.83 3.98
N GLU A 423 -24.22 -25.19 4.97
CA GLU A 423 -24.94 -24.22 5.78
C GLU A 423 -23.98 -23.42 6.67
N LEU A 424 -24.24 -22.11 6.76
CA LEU A 424 -23.36 -21.17 7.47
C LEU A 424 -23.11 -21.58 8.92
N GLN A 425 -24.17 -22.06 9.61
CA GLN A 425 -24.08 -22.47 11.01
C GLN A 425 -23.14 -23.67 11.18
N ALA A 426 -23.31 -24.74 10.40
CA ALA A 426 -22.46 -25.92 10.47
C ALA A 426 -21.00 -25.59 10.13
N ASN A 427 -20.80 -24.81 9.08
CA ASN A 427 -19.48 -24.38 8.62
C ASN A 427 -18.75 -23.56 9.70
N LYS A 428 -19.40 -22.50 10.24
CA LYS A 428 -18.85 -21.68 11.32
C LYS A 428 -18.54 -22.49 12.56
N THR A 429 -19.50 -23.28 13.05
CA THR A 429 -19.32 -24.09 14.25
C THR A 429 -18.13 -25.04 14.11
N LEU A 430 -17.96 -25.70 12.95
CA LEU A 430 -16.83 -26.58 12.68
C LEU A 430 -15.51 -25.81 12.74
N VAL A 431 -15.35 -24.78 11.91
CA VAL A 431 -14.08 -24.06 11.77
C VAL A 431 -13.69 -23.35 13.06
N GLU A 432 -14.61 -22.62 13.69
CA GLU A 432 -14.35 -21.86 14.92
C GLU A 432 -14.03 -22.79 16.10
N THR A 433 -14.71 -23.93 16.23
CA THR A 433 -14.43 -24.90 17.30
C THR A 433 -13.03 -25.46 17.18
N PHE A 434 -12.62 -25.88 15.97
CA PHE A 434 -11.25 -26.38 15.76
C PHE A 434 -10.20 -25.29 15.99
N LYS A 435 -10.43 -24.07 15.49
CA LYS A 435 -9.53 -22.92 15.73
C LYS A 435 -9.32 -22.69 17.22
N LYS A 436 -10.40 -22.61 18.00
CA LYS A 436 -10.36 -22.43 19.45
C LYS A 436 -9.56 -23.53 20.15
N GLN A 437 -9.82 -24.79 19.82
CA GLN A 437 -9.19 -25.94 20.50
C GLN A 437 -7.71 -26.10 20.12
N ILE A 438 -7.35 -25.85 18.86
CA ILE A 438 -5.95 -25.86 18.42
C ILE A 438 -5.18 -24.69 19.04
N ASN A 439 -5.76 -23.50 19.09
CA ASN A 439 -5.14 -22.35 19.74
C ASN A 439 -4.94 -22.63 21.25
N ALA A 440 -5.93 -23.16 21.96
CA ALA A 440 -5.78 -23.55 23.37
C ALA A 440 -4.68 -24.62 23.61
N LEU A 441 -4.48 -25.51 22.64
CA LEU A 441 -3.45 -26.54 22.70
C LEU A 441 -2.04 -25.97 22.46
N THR A 442 -1.91 -25.11 21.44
CA THR A 442 -0.63 -24.68 20.86
C THR A 442 -0.11 -23.36 21.38
N VAL A 443 -0.98 -22.42 21.75
CA VAL A 443 -0.57 -21.12 22.29
C VAL A 443 -0.14 -21.31 23.74
N LYS A 444 1.10 -20.88 24.04
CA LYS A 444 1.69 -20.94 25.37
C LYS A 444 2.21 -19.57 25.77
N ASP A 445 2.04 -19.28 27.06
CA ASP A 445 2.70 -18.19 27.74
C ASP A 445 3.98 -18.74 28.40
N LYS A 446 5.12 -18.12 28.09
CA LYS A 446 6.42 -18.52 28.63
C LYS A 446 6.58 -18.18 30.13
N GLY A 447 5.77 -17.28 30.68
CA GLY A 447 5.83 -16.85 32.07
C GLY A 447 6.83 -15.72 32.34
N ASP A 448 7.99 -15.77 31.70
CA ASP A 448 9.08 -14.82 31.89
C ASP A 448 9.49 -14.15 30.56
N THR A 449 9.79 -12.85 30.63
CA THR A 449 10.32 -12.07 29.49
C THR A 449 11.61 -11.35 29.88
N GLU A 450 12.54 -11.25 28.93
CA GLU A 450 13.79 -10.52 29.10
C GLU A 450 13.84 -9.31 28.17
N ILE A 451 14.54 -8.25 28.59
CA ILE A 451 14.81 -7.10 27.72
C ILE A 451 15.86 -7.51 26.70
N ARG A 452 15.48 -7.52 25.43
CA ARG A 452 16.35 -7.90 24.32
C ARG A 452 17.08 -6.71 23.71
N ASP A 453 16.41 -5.58 23.60
CA ASP A 453 16.92 -4.37 22.95
C ASP A 453 16.16 -3.12 23.42
N TYR A 454 16.57 -1.94 22.95
CA TYR A 454 15.89 -0.67 23.18
C TYR A 454 15.68 0.09 21.87
N ILE A 455 14.44 0.48 21.61
CA ILE A 455 14.10 1.43 20.55
C ILE A 455 14.44 2.83 21.06
N LYS A 456 15.33 3.53 20.36
CA LYS A 456 15.59 4.95 20.61
C LYS A 456 14.81 5.78 19.60
N LEU A 457 13.83 6.56 20.05
CA LEU A 457 12.97 7.32 19.15
C LEU A 457 13.76 8.28 18.26
N ARG A 458 14.83 8.90 18.79
CA ARG A 458 15.72 9.77 18.02
C ARG A 458 16.48 9.08 16.88
N LYS A 459 16.47 7.74 16.83
CA LYS A 459 17.07 6.94 15.74
C LYS A 459 16.04 6.44 14.73
N THR A 460 14.77 6.82 14.88
CA THR A 460 13.71 6.43 13.93
C THR A 460 14.00 7.04 12.57
N ARG A 461 13.95 6.20 11.52
CA ARG A 461 14.14 6.67 10.15
C ARG A 461 12.94 7.49 9.70
N PRO A 462 13.11 8.49 8.83
CA PRO A 462 12.00 9.22 8.22
C PRO A 462 11.01 8.26 7.53
N PHE A 463 9.74 8.63 7.52
CA PHE A 463 8.70 7.87 6.83
C PHE A 463 7.61 8.78 6.26
N VAL A 464 6.95 8.31 5.20
CA VAL A 464 5.77 8.97 4.63
C VAL A 464 4.54 8.67 5.46
N ALA A 465 3.69 9.67 5.62
CA ALA A 465 2.41 9.57 6.29
C ALA A 465 1.28 9.97 5.34
N LYS A 466 0.05 9.60 5.72
CA LYS A 466 -1.16 9.99 5.00
C LYS A 466 -1.35 11.50 5.06
N GLU A 467 -1.86 12.09 3.98
CA GLU A 467 -2.22 13.51 3.96
C GLU A 467 -3.43 13.73 4.87
N GLN A 468 -3.17 14.24 6.07
CA GLN A 468 -4.18 14.52 7.08
C GLN A 468 -3.72 15.65 8.02
N ALA A 469 -4.63 16.12 8.87
CA ALA A 469 -4.31 17.16 9.84
C ALA A 469 -3.21 16.68 10.79
N TYR A 470 -2.29 17.59 11.11
CA TYR A 470 -1.19 17.35 12.01
C TYR A 470 -0.94 18.58 12.88
N ILE A 471 -0.28 18.37 14.01
CA ILE A 471 0.28 19.45 14.84
C ILE A 471 1.79 19.47 14.71
N ILE A 472 2.41 20.63 14.96
CA ILE A 472 3.86 20.77 15.08
C ILE A 472 4.20 20.65 16.58
N PRO A 473 4.62 19.47 17.07
CA PRO A 473 4.80 19.25 18.49
C PRO A 473 6.06 19.94 18.98
N LYS A 474 6.05 20.51 20.19
CA LYS A 474 7.24 21.03 20.87
C LYS A 474 7.83 20.01 21.83
N LYS A 475 6.98 19.12 22.37
CA LYS A 475 7.35 18.09 23.35
C LYS A 475 7.57 16.72 22.71
N SER A 476 7.92 16.66 21.43
CA SER A 476 8.20 15.40 20.73
C SER A 476 9.49 15.50 19.92
N VAL A 477 10.20 14.36 19.79
CA VAL A 477 11.37 14.24 18.93
C VAL A 477 11.02 14.37 17.44
N PHE A 478 9.77 14.11 17.05
CA PHE A 478 9.34 14.20 15.66
C PHE A 478 8.96 15.63 15.27
N ASN A 479 9.12 15.96 13.99
CA ASN A 479 8.78 17.27 13.43
C ASN A 479 7.25 17.49 13.31
N LYS A 480 6.48 16.40 13.19
CA LYS A 480 5.03 16.41 13.03
C LYS A 480 4.39 15.31 13.88
N MET A 481 3.26 15.64 14.51
CA MET A 481 2.38 14.67 15.14
C MET A 481 1.08 14.58 14.33
N ILE A 482 0.76 13.38 13.86
CA ILE A 482 -0.35 13.10 12.95
C ILE A 482 -1.32 12.14 13.65
N GLY A 483 -2.57 12.53 13.85
CA GLY A 483 -3.60 11.64 14.40
C GLY A 483 -4.33 10.89 13.29
N ASP A 484 -4.56 9.60 13.50
CA ASP A 484 -5.40 8.76 12.61
C ASP A 484 -6.88 8.98 12.91
N SER A 485 -7.17 9.53 14.10
CA SER A 485 -8.48 9.97 14.55
C SER A 485 -8.43 11.42 15.05
N HIS A 486 -9.60 12.07 15.10
CA HIS A 486 -9.73 13.40 15.70
C HIS A 486 -9.34 13.39 17.19
N LEU A 487 -9.73 12.33 17.91
CA LEU A 487 -9.38 12.12 19.31
C LEU A 487 -7.87 12.14 19.55
N GLU A 488 -7.07 11.48 18.70
CA GLU A 488 -5.61 11.50 18.83
C GLU A 488 -5.02 12.91 18.70
N LEU A 489 -5.55 13.72 17.78
CA LEU A 489 -5.12 15.12 17.63
C LEU A 489 -5.50 15.95 18.87
N GLU A 490 -6.73 15.78 19.38
CA GLU A 490 -7.16 16.42 20.63
C GLU A 490 -6.28 16.00 21.81
N PHE A 491 -5.95 14.72 21.91
CA PHE A 491 -5.12 14.15 22.96
C PHE A 491 -3.68 14.68 22.90
N ALA A 492 -3.06 14.72 21.71
CA ALA A 492 -1.72 15.30 21.59
C ALA A 492 -1.72 16.82 21.84
N ALA A 493 -2.78 17.54 21.43
CA ALA A 493 -2.93 18.95 21.76
C ALA A 493 -3.07 19.18 23.28
N PHE A 494 -3.69 18.23 24.00
CA PHE A 494 -3.71 18.21 25.46
C PHE A 494 -2.30 17.94 26.04
N LEU A 495 -1.56 16.95 25.54
CA LEU A 495 -0.20 16.66 25.99
C LEU A 495 0.76 17.84 25.77
N GLU A 496 0.64 18.57 24.66
CA GLU A 496 1.42 19.79 24.42
C GLU A 496 1.21 20.85 25.52
N LYS A 497 0.01 20.93 26.10
CA LYS A 497 -0.35 21.88 27.16
C LYS A 497 0.02 21.40 28.57
N CYS A 498 0.34 20.11 28.75
CA CYS A 498 0.67 19.54 30.06
C CYS A 498 2.08 19.93 30.50
N ASP A 499 2.23 20.79 31.49
CA ASP A 499 3.55 21.19 32.02
C ASP A 499 4.20 20.11 32.90
N ASP A 500 3.45 19.08 33.28
CA ASP A 500 3.88 17.95 34.11
C ASP A 500 4.41 16.76 33.31
N ILE A 501 4.75 16.94 32.03
CA ILE A 501 5.44 15.94 31.20
C ILE A 501 6.71 16.53 30.55
N ILE A 502 7.70 15.68 30.30
CA ILE A 502 8.92 16.04 29.55
C ILE A 502 8.67 15.93 28.05
N SER A 503 8.18 14.79 27.60
CA SER A 503 7.95 14.52 26.18
C SER A 503 6.86 13.49 25.94
N TYR A 504 6.38 13.42 24.70
CA TYR A 504 5.52 12.35 24.23
C TYR A 504 5.79 12.01 22.77
N VAL A 505 5.28 10.87 22.35
CA VAL A 505 5.28 10.46 20.95
C VAL A 505 4.01 9.69 20.64
N LYS A 506 3.49 9.83 19.41
CA LYS A 506 2.60 8.84 18.84
C LYS A 506 3.43 7.64 18.35
N ASN A 507 2.98 6.44 18.66
CA ASN A 507 3.65 5.21 18.25
C ASN A 507 3.29 4.83 16.81
N TYR A 508 3.90 5.50 15.83
CA TYR A 508 3.74 5.13 14.43
C TYR A 508 4.30 3.73 14.16
N PHE A 509 3.76 3.02 13.16
CA PHE A 509 4.31 1.72 12.74
C PHE A 509 5.83 1.75 12.47
N ALA A 510 6.36 2.89 12.00
CA ALA A 510 7.78 3.10 11.76
C ALA A 510 8.66 3.09 13.04
N VAL A 511 8.07 3.36 14.21
CA VAL A 511 8.75 3.23 15.52
C VAL A 511 8.99 1.75 15.84
N GLY A 512 8.07 0.87 15.45
CA GLY A 512 8.19 -0.57 15.62
C GLY A 512 7.89 -1.07 17.04
N PHE A 513 7.41 -0.21 17.95
CA PHE A 513 6.97 -0.64 19.27
C PHE A 513 5.61 -1.33 19.18
N LYS A 514 5.59 -2.60 19.58
CA LYS A 514 4.41 -3.47 19.54
C LYS A 514 4.49 -4.50 20.65
N ILE A 515 3.33 -4.99 21.05
CA ILE A 515 3.17 -5.97 22.11
C ILE A 515 2.40 -7.17 21.54
N ASP A 516 2.91 -8.37 21.76
CA ASP A 516 2.25 -9.62 21.36
C ASP A 516 1.07 -9.92 22.29
N TYR A 517 -0.11 -10.20 21.74
CA TYR A 517 -1.29 -10.57 22.52
C TYR A 517 -2.09 -11.66 21.81
N VAL A 518 -3.01 -12.28 22.55
CA VAL A 518 -4.00 -13.22 21.99
C VAL A 518 -5.29 -12.45 21.74
N ASN A 519 -5.74 -12.41 20.50
CA ASN A 519 -6.99 -11.72 20.13
C ASN A 519 -8.23 -12.57 20.46
N ALA A 520 -9.43 -12.01 20.24
CA ALA A 520 -10.71 -12.67 20.53
C ALA A 520 -10.89 -14.00 19.78
N ASP A 521 -10.24 -14.18 18.62
CA ASP A 521 -10.23 -15.43 17.85
C ASP A 521 -9.23 -16.48 18.39
N GLY A 522 -8.46 -16.14 19.42
CA GLY A 522 -7.41 -16.98 20.00
C GLY A 522 -6.09 -16.98 19.22
N ASN A 523 -5.92 -16.09 18.25
CA ASN A 523 -4.70 -15.98 17.46
C ASN A 523 -3.69 -15.02 18.11
N ILE A 524 -2.41 -15.32 17.92
CA ILE A 524 -1.33 -14.39 18.30
C ILE A 524 -1.32 -13.23 17.30
N SER A 525 -1.48 -12.03 17.82
CA SER A 525 -1.55 -10.77 17.08
C SER A 525 -0.59 -9.75 17.69
N ASN A 526 -0.36 -8.65 16.96
CA ASN A 526 0.42 -7.52 17.46
C ASN A 526 -0.52 -6.38 17.83
N TYR A 527 -0.34 -5.84 19.01
CA TYR A 527 -0.97 -4.62 19.51
C TYR A 527 0.03 -3.47 19.44
N TYR A 528 -0.41 -2.31 18.94
CA TYR A 528 0.38 -1.10 18.81
C TYR A 528 -0.32 -0.02 19.66
N PRO A 529 0.19 0.27 20.87
CA PRO A 529 -0.39 1.34 21.69
C PRO A 529 -0.30 2.69 21.00
N ASP A 530 -1.22 3.62 21.27
CA ASP A 530 -1.31 4.89 20.53
C ASP A 530 -0.19 5.88 20.87
N PHE A 531 0.11 6.09 22.15
CA PHE A 531 1.14 7.05 22.59
C PHE A 531 2.10 6.49 23.65
N ILE A 532 3.28 7.10 23.72
CA ILE A 532 4.21 6.97 24.85
C ILE A 532 4.47 8.36 25.42
N VAL A 533 4.35 8.51 26.74
CA VAL A 533 4.49 9.78 27.47
C VAL A 533 5.59 9.65 28.51
N LYS A 534 6.64 10.47 28.41
CA LYS A 534 7.72 10.58 29.39
C LYS A 534 7.36 11.68 30.39
N VAL A 535 6.94 11.28 31.58
CA VAL A 535 6.55 12.19 32.67
C VAL A 535 7.79 12.74 33.37
N SER A 536 8.76 11.87 33.65
CA SER A 536 10.06 12.22 34.23
C SER A 536 11.17 11.34 33.65
N GLU A 537 12.42 11.54 34.08
CA GLU A 537 13.53 10.65 33.67
C GLU A 537 13.36 9.21 34.16
N ASN A 538 12.47 8.97 35.13
CA ASN A 538 12.27 7.68 35.78
C ASN A 538 10.82 7.19 35.66
N GLU A 539 9.97 7.85 34.86
CA GLU A 539 8.55 7.49 34.75
C GLU A 539 8.03 7.70 33.32
N ILE A 540 7.51 6.62 32.73
CA ILE A 540 6.95 6.58 31.37
C ILE A 540 5.57 5.91 31.41
N TYR A 541 4.62 6.48 30.68
CA TYR A 541 3.30 5.91 30.46
C TYR A 541 3.10 5.47 29.01
N ILE A 542 2.51 4.31 28.83
CA ILE A 542 1.95 3.86 27.55
C ILE A 542 0.46 4.21 27.55
N VAL A 543 -0.01 4.93 26.53
CA VAL A 543 -1.39 5.40 26.48
C VAL A 543 -2.11 4.78 25.29
N GLU A 544 -3.31 4.28 25.55
CA GLU A 544 -4.27 3.86 24.54
C GLU A 544 -5.45 4.84 24.53
N THR A 545 -5.78 5.38 23.36
CA THR A 545 -6.96 6.22 23.18
C THR A 545 -8.01 5.50 22.33
N LYS A 546 -9.29 5.55 22.71
CA LYS A 546 -10.36 4.91 21.96
C LYS A 546 -11.63 5.74 21.90
N GLY A 547 -12.15 5.91 20.69
CA GLY A 547 -13.48 6.51 20.47
C GLY A 547 -14.62 5.50 20.58
N GLN A 548 -14.36 4.23 20.26
CA GLN A 548 -15.33 3.13 20.36
C GLN A 548 -14.63 1.88 20.88
N GLU A 549 -15.34 1.10 21.70
CA GLU A 549 -14.86 -0.18 22.19
C GLU A 549 -14.94 -1.26 21.10
N GLU A 550 -13.83 -1.98 20.94
CA GLU A 550 -13.74 -3.17 20.11
C GLU A 550 -13.58 -4.41 21.01
N LEU A 551 -13.94 -5.59 20.47
CA LEU A 551 -13.85 -6.87 21.20
C LEU A 551 -12.44 -7.14 21.78
N ASP A 552 -11.39 -6.67 21.11
CA ASP A 552 -10.00 -6.89 21.52
C ASP A 552 -9.48 -5.87 22.55
N VAL A 553 -10.22 -4.80 22.87
CA VAL A 553 -9.73 -3.76 23.81
C VAL A 553 -9.37 -4.34 25.18
N PRO A 554 -10.23 -5.13 25.85
CA PRO A 554 -9.88 -5.73 27.14
C PRO A 554 -8.63 -6.62 27.08
N LEU A 555 -8.47 -7.40 25.99
CA LEU A 555 -7.33 -8.30 25.79
C LEU A 555 -6.03 -7.54 25.57
N LYS A 556 -6.08 -6.43 24.82
CA LYS A 556 -4.94 -5.51 24.63
C LYS A 556 -4.55 -4.87 25.95
N MET A 557 -5.51 -4.41 26.76
CA MET A 557 -5.25 -3.76 28.04
C MET A 557 -4.70 -4.73 29.09
N GLU A 558 -5.24 -5.94 29.19
CA GLU A 558 -4.70 -7.00 30.04
C GLU A 558 -3.24 -7.29 29.67
N ARG A 559 -2.94 -7.42 28.37
CA ARG A 559 -1.58 -7.65 27.91
C ARG A 559 -0.65 -6.45 28.17
N LEU A 560 -1.15 -5.22 28.04
CA LEU A 560 -0.39 -4.01 28.32
C LEU A 560 -0.05 -3.90 29.82
N LYS A 561 -1.00 -4.21 30.70
CA LYS A 561 -0.78 -4.33 32.15
C LYS A 561 0.33 -5.34 32.44
N GLN A 562 0.23 -6.54 31.87
CA GLN A 562 1.27 -7.56 32.00
C GLN A 562 2.62 -7.09 31.44
N TRP A 563 2.64 -6.35 30.32
CA TRP A 563 3.88 -5.81 29.75
C TRP A 563 4.54 -4.81 30.70
N CYS A 564 3.77 -3.91 31.33
CA CYS A 564 4.25 -2.97 32.34
C CYS A 564 4.81 -3.70 33.58
N ASP A 565 4.14 -4.75 34.06
CA ASP A 565 4.62 -5.55 35.18
C ASP A 565 5.92 -6.27 34.83
N ASP A 566 5.98 -6.89 33.65
CA ASP A 566 7.16 -7.61 33.15
C ASP A 566 8.39 -6.68 33.06
N ILE A 567 8.24 -5.48 32.48
CA ILE A 567 9.36 -4.54 32.35
C ILE A 567 9.80 -3.96 33.69
N ASN A 568 8.86 -3.69 34.61
CA ASN A 568 9.17 -3.19 35.95
C ASN A 568 9.83 -4.25 36.84
N ASN A 569 9.58 -5.54 36.57
CA ASN A 569 10.28 -6.64 37.22
C ASN A 569 11.67 -6.87 36.62
N ALA A 570 11.84 -6.65 35.30
CA ALA A 570 13.10 -6.85 34.60
C ALA A 570 14.14 -5.74 34.86
N GLN A 571 13.72 -4.53 35.25
CA GLN A 571 14.61 -3.42 35.57
C GLN A 571 13.97 -2.43 36.57
N ALA A 572 14.81 -1.65 37.28
CA ALA A 572 14.36 -0.71 38.33
C ALA A 572 14.67 0.78 38.05
N ASN A 573 15.23 1.11 36.88
CA ASN A 573 15.67 2.47 36.55
C ASN A 573 14.50 3.39 36.17
N ILE A 574 13.55 2.85 35.39
CA ILE A 574 12.41 3.59 34.87
C ILE A 574 11.14 2.82 35.21
N ARG A 575 10.18 3.47 35.85
CA ARG A 575 8.86 2.90 36.07
C ARG A 575 8.02 3.08 34.80
N TYR A 576 7.51 1.97 34.28
CA TYR A 576 6.51 1.96 33.22
C TYR A 576 5.13 1.76 33.81
N ASP A 577 4.17 2.53 33.35
CA ASP A 577 2.77 2.30 33.63
C ASP A 577 1.94 2.56 32.37
N PHE A 578 0.63 2.38 32.41
CA PHE A 578 -0.25 2.63 31.28
C PHE A 578 -1.48 3.45 31.65
N VAL A 579 -2.22 3.97 30.67
CA VAL A 579 -3.55 4.54 30.90
C VAL A 579 -4.42 4.34 29.66
N TYR A 580 -5.66 3.92 29.89
CA TYR A 580 -6.68 3.82 28.85
C TYR A 580 -7.55 5.09 28.90
N VAL A 581 -7.77 5.70 27.74
CA VAL A 581 -8.50 6.97 27.61
C VAL A 581 -9.62 6.81 26.58
N ASP A 582 -10.85 6.67 27.06
CA ASP A 582 -12.03 6.72 26.20
C ASP A 582 -12.43 8.16 25.88
N GLU A 583 -12.95 8.38 24.66
CA GLU A 583 -13.31 9.70 24.15
C GLU A 583 -14.41 10.39 24.98
N GLU A 584 -15.41 9.63 25.44
CA GLU A 584 -16.55 10.17 26.18
C GLU A 584 -16.09 10.77 27.51
N SER A 585 -15.33 10.00 28.29
CA SER A 585 -14.76 10.45 29.56
C SER A 585 -13.72 11.54 29.35
N PHE A 586 -12.88 11.45 28.32
CA PHE A 586 -11.87 12.49 28.03
C PHE A 586 -12.53 13.86 27.82
N LYS A 587 -13.61 13.90 27.04
CA LYS A 587 -14.40 15.13 26.80
C LYS A 587 -15.17 15.57 28.04
N LYS A 588 -15.72 14.63 28.82
CA LYS A 588 -16.51 14.92 30.02
C LYS A 588 -15.66 15.48 31.16
N TYR A 589 -14.52 14.85 31.46
CA TYR A 589 -13.66 15.23 32.57
C TYR A 589 -12.70 16.37 32.20
N ASN A 590 -12.34 16.50 30.92
CA ASN A 590 -11.51 17.57 30.37
C ASN A 590 -10.27 17.88 31.24
N PRO A 591 -9.38 16.90 31.44
CA PRO A 591 -8.22 17.06 32.31
C PRO A 591 -7.30 18.18 31.80
N THR A 592 -6.63 18.85 32.73
CA THR A 592 -5.70 19.96 32.42
C THR A 592 -4.23 19.61 32.63
N THR A 593 -3.94 18.50 33.31
CA THR A 593 -2.58 17.99 33.54
C THR A 593 -2.55 16.48 33.29
N PHE A 594 -1.37 15.94 32.97
CA PHE A 594 -1.26 14.50 32.73
C PHE A 594 -1.50 13.69 34.00
N LYS A 595 -1.09 14.22 35.16
CA LYS A 595 -1.40 13.62 36.45
C LYS A 595 -2.90 13.50 36.72
N SER A 596 -3.69 14.54 36.44
CA SER A 596 -5.14 14.48 36.69
C SER A 596 -5.86 13.54 35.73
N LEU A 597 -5.33 13.36 34.51
CA LEU A 597 -5.74 12.29 33.60
C LEU A 597 -5.47 10.92 34.25
N VAL A 598 -4.23 10.61 34.64
CA VAL A 598 -3.89 9.29 35.22
C VAL A 598 -4.68 8.98 36.50
N ASP A 599 -4.94 9.99 37.33
CA ASP A 599 -5.71 9.83 38.57
C ASP A 599 -7.21 9.54 38.28
N SER A 600 -7.76 10.09 37.20
CA SER A 600 -9.19 9.97 36.85
C SER A 600 -9.50 8.76 35.95
N PHE A 601 -8.54 8.34 35.12
CA PHE A 601 -8.69 7.27 34.13
C PHE A 601 -8.09 5.98 34.68
N ARG A 602 -8.91 5.25 35.44
CA ARG A 602 -8.50 4.04 36.17
C ARG A 602 -9.07 2.74 35.58
N GLU A 603 -9.74 2.83 34.44
CA GLU A 603 -10.24 1.65 33.74
C GLU A 603 -9.08 0.70 33.40
N TYR A 604 -9.30 -0.61 33.56
CA TYR A 604 -8.30 -1.67 33.41
C TYR A 604 -7.10 -1.65 34.38
N LYS A 605 -7.03 -0.72 35.34
CA LYS A 605 -5.97 -0.69 36.36
C LYS A 605 -6.15 -1.75 37.44
N GLU A 606 -7.39 -1.97 37.86
CA GLU A 606 -7.73 -2.84 39.00
C GLU A 606 -7.83 -4.31 38.59
#